data_AF-A0AAD6VJW6-F1
#
_entry.id   AF-A0AAD6VJW6-F1
#
_cell.length_a   1.000
_cell.length_b   1.000
_cell.length_c   1.000
_cell.angle_alpha   90.00
_cell.angle_beta   90.00
_cell.angle_gamma   90.00
#
_symmetry.space_group_name_H-M   'P 1'
#
loop_
_entity.id
_entity.type
_entity.pdbx_description
1 polymer ?
#
loop_
_entity_poly.entity_id
_entity_poly.type
_entity_poly.pdbx_seq_one_letter_code
_entity_poly.pdbx_strand_id
1 'polypeptide(L)'
;MYRYGEYLGYIDVKFDHVGKVVRWTGGPIHLTNQTAQDTALQSQIETWRVLFDAFGNDLVGNTTVLLDSSLCKTSECNFGDLICDVMINYRERVRARGVRLNGGGIRIDSFPGEITRADAIVRQ
;
A
#
# COMPACT_ATOMS: atom_id res chain seq x y z
N MET A 1 1.41 8.51 13.52
CA MET A 1 0.02 8.15 13.12
C MET A 1 -0.08 6.65 13.26
N TYR A 2 -0.83 6.12 14.23
CA TYR A 2 -0.89 4.68 14.51
C TYR A 2 -1.94 4.01 13.62
N ARG A 3 -1.51 3.20 12.64
CA ARG A 3 -2.35 2.58 11.61
C ARG A 3 -1.77 1.21 11.20
N TYR A 4 -2.50 0.49 10.34
CA TYR A 4 -2.00 -0.70 9.64
C TYR A 4 -1.62 -1.88 10.54
N GLY A 5 -2.22 -1.99 11.72
CA GLY A 5 -1.99 -3.11 12.63
C GLY A 5 -0.71 -3.01 13.48
N GLU A 6 0.00 -1.89 13.46
CA GLU A 6 1.19 -1.66 14.31
C GLU A 6 0.86 -1.71 15.81
N TYR A 7 -0.36 -1.32 16.20
CA TYR A 7 -0.83 -1.35 17.58
C TYR A 7 -2.12 -2.14 17.72
N LEU A 8 -2.16 -3.00 18.72
CA LEU A 8 -3.37 -3.67 19.18
C LEU A 8 -4.03 -2.82 20.28
N GLY A 9 -5.22 -2.30 20.02
CA GLY A 9 -5.99 -1.58 21.03
C GLY A 9 -6.45 -2.52 22.15
N TYR A 10 -6.08 -2.20 23.39
CA TYR A 10 -6.50 -2.96 24.57
C TYR A 10 -7.12 -2.05 25.63
N ILE A 11 -8.31 -2.41 26.09
CA ILE A 11 -9.00 -1.75 27.20
C ILE A 11 -9.66 -2.79 28.09
N ASP A 12 -9.43 -2.68 29.38
CA ASP A 12 -10.08 -3.44 30.43
C ASP A 12 -11.10 -2.52 31.11
N VAL A 13 -12.37 -2.88 31.05
CA VAL A 13 -13.49 -2.07 31.53
C VAL A 13 -14.26 -2.83 32.59
N LYS A 14 -14.45 -2.21 33.75
CA LYS A 14 -15.28 -2.73 34.83
C LYS A 14 -16.64 -2.05 34.83
N PHE A 15 -17.68 -2.87 34.88
CA PHE A 15 -19.08 -2.46 34.95
C PHE A 15 -19.64 -2.78 36.34
N ASP A 16 -20.60 -1.98 36.81
CA ASP A 16 -21.40 -2.31 37.99
C ASP A 16 -22.58 -3.24 37.65
N HIS A 17 -23.36 -3.61 38.66
CA HIS A 17 -24.51 -4.50 38.53
C HIS A 17 -25.66 -3.93 37.69
N VAL A 18 -25.63 -2.62 37.38
CA VAL A 18 -26.62 -1.96 36.52
C VAL A 18 -26.04 -1.58 35.14
N GLY A 19 -24.83 -2.07 34.81
CA GLY A 19 -24.21 -1.92 33.50
C GLY A 19 -23.52 -0.58 33.27
N LYS A 20 -23.24 0.22 34.32
CA LYS A 20 -22.47 1.46 34.20
C LYS A 20 -20.98 1.21 34.35
N VAL A 21 -20.19 1.90 33.55
CA VAL A 21 -18.73 1.86 33.64
C VAL A 21 -18.28 2.53 34.93
N VAL A 22 -17.58 1.78 35.79
CA VAL A 22 -17.03 2.29 37.05
C VAL A 22 -15.51 2.46 37.01
N ARG A 23 -14.83 1.78 36.08
CA ARG A 23 -13.39 1.92 35.86
C ARG A 23 -13.03 1.43 34.46
N TRP A 24 -12.03 2.05 33.85
CA TRP A 24 -11.34 1.50 32.70
C TRP A 24 -9.83 1.68 32.85
N THR A 25 -9.06 0.71 32.35
CA THR A 25 -7.59 0.72 32.29
C THR A 25 -7.13 0.10 30.98
N GLY A 26 -5.87 0.26 30.61
CA GLY A 26 -5.32 -0.30 29.38
C GLY A 26 -4.60 0.74 28.53
N GLY A 27 -4.27 0.37 27.30
CA GLY A 27 -3.51 1.17 26.36
C GLY A 27 -3.19 0.38 25.10
N PRO A 28 -2.70 1.05 24.05
CA PRO A 28 -2.33 0.38 22.81
C PRO A 28 -1.05 -0.47 23.04
N ILE A 29 -1.10 -1.72 22.62
CA ILE A 29 0.04 -2.65 22.67
C ILE A 29 0.79 -2.54 21.35
N HIS A 30 2.06 -2.14 21.40
CA HIS A 30 2.91 -2.04 20.21
C HIS A 30 3.33 -3.44 19.75
N LEU A 31 2.94 -3.84 18.54
CA LEU A 31 3.38 -5.08 17.93
C LEU A 31 4.72 -4.83 17.26
N THR A 32 5.77 -5.48 17.78
CA THR A 32 7.14 -5.33 17.26
C THR A 32 7.67 -6.68 16.80
N ASN A 33 8.90 -6.71 16.27
CA ASN A 33 9.58 -7.97 15.94
C ASN A 33 9.85 -8.87 17.16
N GLN A 34 9.67 -8.35 18.38
CA GLN A 34 9.75 -9.13 19.62
C GLN A 34 8.42 -9.83 19.96
N THR A 35 7.31 -9.41 19.35
CA THR A 35 6.01 -10.06 19.53
C THR A 35 6.00 -11.36 18.73
N ALA A 36 5.85 -12.49 19.42
CA ALA A 36 5.81 -13.79 18.77
C ALA A 36 4.66 -13.88 17.77
N GLN A 37 4.98 -14.32 16.56
CA GLN A 37 3.99 -14.63 15.54
C GLN A 37 3.40 -16.02 15.81
N ASP A 38 2.09 -16.15 15.58
CA ASP A 38 1.44 -17.46 15.64
C ASP A 38 1.89 -18.32 14.45
N THR A 39 2.42 -19.50 14.72
CA THR A 39 3.01 -20.38 13.70
C THR A 39 1.97 -20.92 12.72
N ALA A 40 0.76 -21.24 13.18
CA ALA A 40 -0.30 -21.75 12.32
C ALA A 40 -0.84 -20.67 11.38
N LEU A 41 -0.97 -19.43 11.85
CA LEU A 41 -1.32 -18.29 11.03
C LEU A 41 -0.20 -17.94 10.04
N GLN A 42 1.06 -18.01 10.47
CA GLN A 42 2.20 -17.74 9.60
C GLN A 42 2.25 -18.69 8.41
N SER A 43 2.01 -20.00 8.61
CA SER A 43 1.92 -20.97 7.51
C SER A 43 0.76 -20.69 6.54
N GLN A 44 -0.37 -20.17 7.05
CA GLN A 44 -1.49 -19.76 6.18
C GLN A 44 -1.12 -18.54 5.33
N ILE A 45 -0.43 -17.55 5.93
CA ILE A 45 0.06 -16.36 5.21
C ILE A 45 1.01 -16.78 4.08
N GLU A 46 1.92 -17.71 4.35
CA GLU A 46 2.84 -18.24 3.33
C GLU A 46 2.10 -18.95 2.20
N THR A 47 1.03 -19.69 2.52
CA THR A 47 0.18 -20.33 1.52
C THR A 47 -0.53 -19.30 0.64
N TRP A 48 -1.11 -18.25 1.23
CA TRP A 48 -1.77 -17.18 0.47
C TRP A 48 -0.78 -16.38 -0.37
N ARG A 49 0.45 -16.19 0.10
CA ARG A 49 1.50 -15.49 -0.62
C ARG A 49 1.78 -16.10 -2.00
N VAL A 50 1.68 -17.42 -2.15
CA VAL A 50 1.83 -18.08 -3.46
C VAL A 50 0.82 -17.56 -4.48
N LEU A 51 -0.43 -17.38 -4.07
CA LEU A 51 -1.50 -16.86 -4.95
C LEU A 51 -1.27 -15.38 -5.28
N PHE A 52 -0.83 -14.59 -4.31
CA PHE A 52 -0.50 -13.17 -4.55
C PHE A 52 0.72 -13.01 -5.46
N ASP A 53 1.70 -13.92 -5.37
CA ASP A 53 2.88 -13.90 -6.21
C ASP A 53 2.53 -14.22 -7.66
N ALA A 54 1.65 -15.20 -7.89
CA ALA A 54 1.10 -15.47 -9.21
C ALA A 54 0.34 -14.25 -9.76
N PHE A 55 -0.58 -13.68 -8.97
CA PHE A 55 -1.34 -12.49 -9.34
C PHE A 55 -0.45 -11.26 -9.62
N GLY A 56 0.68 -11.15 -8.91
CA GLY A 56 1.67 -10.10 -9.15
C GLY A 56 2.38 -10.25 -10.49
N ASN A 57 2.67 -11.47 -10.91
CA ASN A 57 3.37 -11.76 -12.16
C ASN A 57 2.47 -11.69 -13.41
N ASP A 58 1.16 -11.50 -13.23
CA ASP A 58 0.24 -11.34 -14.35
C ASP A 58 0.60 -10.09 -15.18
N LEU A 59 0.74 -10.29 -16.49
CA LEU A 59 0.99 -9.21 -17.46
C LEU A 59 -0.24 -8.31 -17.54
N VAL A 60 -0.05 -7.02 -17.25
CA VAL A 60 -1.11 -6.00 -17.31
C VAL A 60 -1.13 -5.32 -18.68
N GLY A 61 0.04 -5.15 -19.29
CA GLY A 61 0.15 -4.55 -20.62
C GLY A 61 1.59 -4.36 -21.06
N ASN A 62 1.76 -3.56 -22.11
CA ASN A 62 3.06 -3.18 -22.63
C ASN A 62 3.11 -1.68 -22.99
N THR A 63 4.33 -1.16 -23.10
CA THR A 63 4.61 0.16 -23.64
C THR A 63 5.48 0.04 -24.90
N THR A 64 5.25 0.91 -25.87
CA THR A 64 6.06 1.04 -27.08
C THR A 64 7.18 2.08 -26.93
N VAL A 65 7.17 2.83 -25.83
CA VAL A 65 8.18 3.84 -25.49
C VAL A 65 8.83 3.50 -24.15
N LEU A 66 10.10 3.84 -24.00
CA LEU A 66 10.78 3.74 -22.71
C LEU A 66 10.16 4.73 -21.73
N LEU A 67 9.60 4.24 -20.63
CA LEU A 67 9.21 5.08 -19.50
C LEU A 67 10.45 5.32 -18.66
N ASP A 68 10.89 6.57 -18.52
CA ASP A 68 12.11 6.93 -17.81
C ASP A 68 11.80 7.94 -16.69
N SER A 69 12.31 7.64 -15.49
CA SER A 69 12.14 8.50 -14.32
C SER A 69 13.30 9.46 -14.05
N SER A 70 14.39 9.36 -14.82
CA SER A 70 15.63 10.13 -14.60
C SER A 70 15.39 11.64 -14.50
N LEU A 71 14.46 12.15 -15.31
CA LEU A 71 14.12 13.57 -15.38
C LEU A 71 13.01 14.00 -14.42
N CYS A 72 12.21 13.09 -13.85
CA CYS A 72 11.00 13.42 -13.09
C CYS A 72 11.21 14.30 -11.86
N LYS A 73 12.46 14.40 -11.36
CA LYS A 73 12.81 15.23 -10.19
C LYS A 73 13.22 16.65 -10.57
N THR A 74 13.61 16.88 -11.82
CA THR A 74 14.19 18.14 -12.30
C THR A 74 13.36 18.80 -13.39
N SER A 75 12.56 18.02 -14.12
CA SER A 75 11.71 18.49 -15.21
C SER A 75 10.51 17.55 -15.39
N GLU A 76 9.68 17.86 -16.39
CA GLU A 76 8.63 16.96 -16.88
C GLU A 76 9.24 15.64 -17.40
N CYS A 77 8.48 14.56 -17.26
CA CYS A 77 8.89 13.22 -17.69
C CYS A 77 7.65 12.42 -18.11
N ASN A 78 7.81 11.61 -19.16
CA ASN A 78 6.72 10.80 -19.71
C ASN A 78 6.12 9.80 -18.69
N PHE A 79 6.93 9.32 -17.75
CA PHE A 79 6.46 8.40 -16.71
C PHE A 79 5.54 9.14 -15.71
N GLY A 80 5.85 10.38 -15.36
CA GLY A 80 5.01 11.21 -14.51
C GLY A 80 3.67 11.53 -15.18
N ASP A 81 3.70 11.83 -16.49
CA ASP A 81 2.52 12.13 -17.28
C ASP A 81 1.57 10.93 -17.32
N LEU A 82 2.10 9.73 -17.63
CA LEU A 82 1.32 8.49 -17.62
C LEU A 82 0.61 8.26 -16.27
N ILE A 83 1.32 8.40 -15.16
CA ILE A 83 0.73 8.19 -13.83
C ILE A 83 -0.37 9.24 -13.57
N CYS A 84 -0.13 10.50 -13.94
CA CYS A 84 -1.11 11.57 -13.79
C CYS A 84 -2.37 11.32 -14.63
N ASP A 85 -2.22 10.88 -15.87
CA ASP A 85 -3.34 10.55 -16.76
C ASP A 85 -4.20 9.41 -16.18
N VAL A 86 -3.56 8.34 -15.68
CA VAL A 86 -4.26 7.25 -15.01
C VAL A 86 -4.98 7.74 -13.75
N MET A 87 -4.38 8.62 -12.97
CA MET A 87 -5.03 9.20 -11.78
C MET A 87 -6.28 10.01 -12.13
N ILE A 88 -6.24 10.81 -13.21
CA ILE A 88 -7.41 11.56 -13.71
C ILE A 88 -8.48 10.59 -14.20
N ASN A 89 -8.12 9.60 -15.03
CA ASN A 89 -9.04 8.60 -15.56
C ASN A 89 -9.75 7.83 -14.43
N TYR A 90 -9.00 7.41 -13.40
CA TYR A 90 -9.57 6.73 -12.24
C TYR A 90 -10.52 7.63 -11.41
N ARG A 91 -10.35 8.96 -11.50
CA ARG A 91 -11.13 9.97 -10.79
C ARG A 91 -12.17 10.67 -11.67
N GLU A 92 -12.50 10.12 -12.84
CA GLU A 92 -13.49 10.71 -13.76
C GLU A 92 -14.82 11.06 -13.08
N ARG A 93 -15.29 10.22 -12.15
CA ARG A 93 -16.55 10.44 -11.42
C ARG A 93 -16.56 11.71 -10.57
N VAL A 94 -15.39 12.15 -10.09
CA VAL A 94 -15.27 13.37 -9.27
C VAL A 94 -14.86 14.60 -10.10
N ARG A 95 -14.75 14.45 -11.43
CA ARG A 95 -14.40 15.53 -12.38
C ARG A 95 -13.17 16.33 -11.94
N ALA A 96 -12.14 15.63 -11.45
CA ALA A 96 -10.87 16.26 -11.12
C ALA A 96 -10.32 16.97 -12.37
N ARG A 97 -9.97 18.25 -12.24
CA ARG A 97 -9.46 19.08 -13.35
C ARG A 97 -7.93 19.11 -13.43
N GLY A 98 -7.26 18.39 -12.54
CA GLY A 98 -5.82 18.33 -12.48
C GLY A 98 -5.35 17.41 -11.36
N VAL A 99 -4.17 16.87 -11.53
CA VAL A 99 -3.45 16.06 -10.56
C VAL A 99 -2.01 16.56 -10.50
N ARG A 100 -1.35 16.27 -9.38
CA ARG A 100 0.06 16.55 -9.20
C ARG A 100 0.70 15.36 -8.52
N LEU A 101 1.84 14.95 -9.06
CA LEU A 101 2.67 13.88 -8.52
C LEU A 101 4.05 14.46 -8.21
N ASN A 102 4.59 14.15 -7.03
CA ASN A 102 5.96 14.48 -6.71
C ASN A 102 6.88 13.46 -7.40
N GLY A 103 7.90 13.92 -8.13
CA GLY A 103 8.85 13.03 -8.82
C GLY A 103 9.58 12.04 -7.90
N GLY A 104 9.79 12.38 -6.63
CA GLY A 104 10.32 11.47 -5.61
C GLY A 104 9.40 10.31 -5.22
N GLY A 105 8.12 10.37 -5.62
CA GLY A 105 7.15 9.29 -5.50
C GLY A 105 7.25 8.25 -6.62
N ILE A 106 7.96 8.55 -7.72
CA ILE A 106 8.26 7.60 -8.79
C ILE A 106 9.57 6.91 -8.40
N ARG A 107 9.51 5.60 -8.14
CA ARG A 107 10.61 4.83 -7.52
C ARG A 107 11.21 3.77 -8.43
N ILE A 108 10.81 3.75 -9.69
CA ILE A 108 11.27 2.78 -10.68
C ILE A 108 12.02 3.54 -11.76
N ASP A 109 13.26 3.13 -12.00
CA ASP A 109 14.18 3.88 -12.85
C ASP A 109 13.68 3.94 -14.29
N SER A 110 13.37 2.80 -14.90
CA SER A 110 12.78 2.74 -16.23
C SER A 110 12.02 1.44 -16.51
N PHE A 111 11.10 1.47 -17.51
CA PHE A 111 10.39 0.29 -18.02
C PHE A 111 10.55 0.12 -19.53
N PRO A 112 11.10 -1.01 -20.00
CA PRO A 112 11.44 -1.19 -21.41
C PRO A 112 10.32 -1.77 -22.29
N GLY A 113 9.20 -2.23 -21.73
CA GLY A 113 8.15 -2.85 -22.54
C GLY A 113 7.02 -3.48 -21.74
N GLU A 114 7.17 -4.73 -21.34
CA GLU A 114 6.14 -5.46 -20.59
C GLU A 114 6.01 -4.94 -19.16
N ILE A 115 4.77 -4.80 -18.70
CA ILE A 115 4.43 -4.30 -17.37
C ILE A 115 3.55 -5.35 -16.70
N THR A 116 4.07 -5.96 -15.64
CA THR A 116 3.32 -6.86 -14.77
C THR A 116 2.58 -6.08 -13.69
N ARG A 117 1.71 -6.75 -12.94
CA ARG A 117 1.01 -6.11 -11.83
C ARG A 117 1.95 -5.77 -10.67
N ALA A 118 2.97 -6.58 -10.44
CA ALA A 118 3.99 -6.35 -9.42
C ALA A 118 4.81 -5.09 -9.72
N ASP A 119 5.11 -4.85 -11.00
CA ASP A 119 5.80 -3.64 -11.47
C ASP A 119 5.06 -2.36 -11.08
N ALA A 120 3.73 -2.37 -11.16
CA ALA A 120 2.90 -1.21 -10.82
C ALA A 120 2.70 -0.98 -9.31
N ILE A 121 2.83 -2.03 -8.48
CA ILE A 121 2.54 -1.99 -7.03
C ILE A 121 3.81 -1.72 -6.20
N VAL A 122 4.99 -1.78 -6.83
CA VAL A 122 6.31 -1.79 -6.20
C VAL A 122 6.51 -3.07 -5.37
N ARG A 123 7.34 -3.96 -5.92
CA ARG A 123 7.99 -5.05 -5.18
C ARG A 123 9.47 -4.68 -5.02
N GLN A 124 9.85 -4.22 -3.83
CA GLN A 124 11.22 -4.36 -3.32
C GLN A 124 11.19 -5.44 -2.24
#